data_AF-A0A2T7UJU8-F1
#
_entry.id   AF-A0A2T7UJU8-F1
#
_cell.length_a   1.000
_cell.length_b   1.000
_cell.length_c   1.000
_cell.angle_alpha   90.00
_cell.angle_beta   90.00
_cell.angle_gamma   90.00
#
_symmetry.space_group_name_H-M   'P 1'
#
loop_
_entity.id
_entity.type
_entity.pdbx_description
1 polymer ?
#
loop_
_entity_poly.entity_id
_entity_poly.type
_entity_poly.pdbx_seq_one_letter_code
_entity_poly.pdbx_strand_id
1 'polypeptide(L)' 'ATVIDVGINRIERDGKNKLVGDVDFASAVEVAGAITPVPGGVGPMTIACLLANTLTACCRANGLAEPEGLTA' A
#
# COMPACT_ATOMS: atom_id res chain seq x y z
N ALA A 1 9.49 14.97 7.08
CA ALA A 1 9.06 14.46 5.75
C ALA A 1 8.10 13.28 5.93
N THR A 2 7.32 12.92 4.91
CA THR A 2 6.49 11.72 4.91
C THR A 2 7.13 10.67 4.01
N VAL A 3 7.28 9.45 4.50
CA VAL A 3 7.93 8.35 3.78
C VAL A 3 6.90 7.27 3.46
N ILE A 4 6.72 7.01 2.17
CA ILE A 4 5.88 5.90 1.69
C ILE A 4 6.83 4.85 1.12
N ASP A 5 7.01 3.76 1.86
CA ASP A 5 7.82 2.62 1.45
C ASP A 5 6.98 1.69 0.58
N VAL A 6 7.18 1.81 -0.74
CA VAL A 6 6.48 1.02 -1.76
C VAL A 6 7.17 -0.32 -2.01
N GLY A 7 8.43 -0.44 -1.57
CA GLY A 7 9.26 -1.62 -1.79
C GLY A 7 8.67 -2.86 -1.13
N ILE A 8 8.64 -3.97 -1.87
CA ILE A 8 8.29 -5.29 -1.33
C ILE A 8 9.34 -6.27 -1.81
N ASN A 9 10.35 -6.48 -0.98
CA ASN A 9 11.45 -7.39 -1.25
C ASN A 9 11.32 -8.63 -0.37
N ARG A 10 11.47 -9.81 -0.98
CA ARG A 10 11.52 -11.09 -0.25
C ARG A 10 12.96 -11.44 0.03
N ILE A 11 13.28 -11.63 1.30
CA ILE A 11 14.61 -12.07 1.74
C ILE A 11 14.48 -13.34 2.58
N GLU A 12 15.56 -14.11 2.63
CA GLU A 12 15.69 -15.23 3.55
C GLU A 12 16.46 -14.79 4.80
N ARG A 13 15.90 -15.02 5.99
CA ARG A 13 16.55 -14.75 7.27
C ARG A 13 16.17 -15.83 8.25
N ASP A 14 17.17 -16.45 8.89
CA ASP A 14 16.99 -17.53 9.87
C ASP A 14 16.20 -18.72 9.29
N GLY A 15 16.44 -19.05 8.00
CA GLY A 15 15.74 -20.12 7.28
C GLY A 15 14.25 -19.84 7.00
N LYS A 16 13.81 -18.58 7.16
CA LYS A 16 12.43 -18.16 6.90
C LYS A 16 12.40 -16.99 5.92
N ASN A 17 11.40 -17.02 5.04
CA ASN A 17 11.10 -15.90 4.16
C ASN A 17 10.52 -14.73 4.98
N LYS A 18 11.12 -13.55 4.85
CA LYS A 18 10.60 -12.28 5.40
C LYS A 18 10.39 -11.28 4.27
N LEU A 19 9.41 -10.41 4.45
CA LEU A 19 9.18 -9.26 3.58
C LEU A 19 9.83 -8.04 4.23
N VAL A 20 10.57 -7.28 3.44
CA VAL A 20 11.21 -6.02 3.84
C VAL A 20 10.98 -4.96 2.77
N GLY A 21 10.96 -3.70 3.18
CA GLY A 21 10.80 -2.55 2.30
C GLY A 21 12.12 -2.04 1.75
N ASP A 22 12.08 -0.92 1.05
CA ASP A 22 13.27 -0.25 0.50
C ASP A 22 13.95 0.66 1.53
N VAL A 23 13.23 1.01 2.60
CA VAL A 23 13.69 1.98 3.60
C VAL A 23 14.22 1.28 4.85
N ASP A 24 15.32 1.80 5.42
CA ASP A 24 15.72 1.48 6.78
C ASP A 24 14.74 2.13 7.77
N PHE A 25 13.71 1.37 8.15
CA PHE A 25 12.63 1.84 9.00
C PHE A 25 13.12 2.35 10.36
N ALA A 26 14.15 1.73 10.95
CA ALA A 26 14.60 2.04 12.30
C ALA A 26 15.24 3.42 12.39
N SER A 27 16.02 3.83 11.38
CA SER A 27 16.58 5.18 11.34
C SER A 27 15.57 6.21 10.82
N ALA A 28 14.71 5.82 9.87
CA ALA A 28 13.76 6.74 9.25
C ALA A 28 12.61 7.15 10.17
N VAL A 29 12.14 6.28 11.08
CA VAL A 29 11.02 6.57 11.99
C VAL A 29 11.32 7.71 12.97
N GLU A 30 12.60 7.92 13.32
CA GLU A 30 13.02 8.98 14.25
C GLU A 30 12.96 10.38 13.63
N VAL A 31 12.96 10.48 12.29
CA VAL A 31 13.05 11.75 11.55
C VAL A 31 11.81 12.01 10.71
N ALA A 32 11.13 10.96 10.23
CA ALA A 32 9.92 11.09 9.44
C ALA A 32 8.73 11.50 10.33
N GLY A 33 7.88 12.39 9.82
CA GLY A 33 6.62 12.73 10.49
C GLY A 33 5.56 11.64 10.33
N ALA A 34 5.69 10.81 9.30
CA ALA A 34 4.93 9.59 9.08
C ALA A 34 5.71 8.63 8.17
N ILE A 35 5.59 7.33 8.42
CA ILE A 35 6.26 6.27 7.65
C ILE A 35 5.37 5.03 7.54
N THR A 36 5.30 4.41 6.36
CA THR A 36 4.57 3.14 6.17
C THR A 36 5.48 1.94 6.47
N PRO A 37 5.04 0.96 7.28
CA PRO A 37 5.83 -0.24 7.55
C PRO A 37 5.76 -1.23 6.38
N VAL A 38 6.79 -2.08 6.26
CA VAL A 38 6.74 -3.28 5.42
C VAL A 38 7.08 -4.49 6.29
N PRO A 39 6.19 -5.50 6.41
CA PRO A 39 4.89 -5.62 5.75
C PRO A 39 3.78 -4.74 6.37
N GLY A 40 2.66 -4.59 5.66
CA GLY A 40 1.44 -3.95 6.18
C GLY A 40 1.19 -2.51 5.73
N GLY A 41 2.11 -1.90 4.98
CA GLY A 41 1.97 -0.55 4.42
C GLY A 41 1.19 -0.51 3.10
N VAL A 42 1.89 -0.36 1.98
CA VAL A 42 1.26 -0.07 0.68
C VAL A 42 0.50 -1.24 0.05
N GLY A 43 0.87 -2.49 0.36
CA GLY A 43 0.33 -3.69 -0.28
C GLY A 43 -1.21 -3.79 -0.21
N PRO A 44 -1.82 -3.67 0.99
CA PRO A 44 -3.26 -3.62 1.14
C PRO A 44 -3.93 -2.49 0.34
N MET A 45 -3.30 -1.31 0.27
CA MET A 45 -3.84 -0.18 -0.49
C MET A 45 -3.83 -0.43 -2.01
N THR A 46 -2.82 -1.12 -2.55
CA THR A 46 -2.81 -1.52 -3.96
C THR A 46 -4.03 -2.37 -4.32
N ILE A 47 -4.38 -3.32 -3.45
CA ILE A 47 -5.57 -4.17 -3.64
C ILE A 47 -6.85 -3.32 -3.52
N ALA A 48 -6.95 -2.48 -2.50
CA ALA A 48 -8.11 -1.62 -2.31
C ALA A 48 -8.34 -0.69 -3.52
N CYS A 49 -7.30 -0.04 -4.01
CA CYS A 49 -7.37 0.84 -5.19
C CYS A 49 -7.76 0.08 -6.46
N LEU A 50 -7.25 -1.14 -6.66
CA LEU A 50 -7.67 -1.98 -7.79
C LEU A 50 -9.18 -2.28 -7.73
N LEU A 51 -9.70 -2.64 -6.56
CA LEU A 51 -11.12 -2.92 -6.37
C LEU A 51 -11.97 -1.65 -6.56
N ALA A 52 -11.51 -0.52 -6.04
CA ALA A 52 -12.18 0.76 -6.21
C ALA A 52 -12.28 1.16 -7.69
N ASN A 53 -11.17 1.03 -8.43
CA ASN A 53 -11.13 1.29 -9.87
C ASN A 53 -12.04 0.34 -10.64
N THR A 54 -12.05 -0.95 -10.26
CA THR A 54 -12.88 -1.97 -10.89
C THR A 54 -14.37 -1.69 -10.69
N LEU A 55 -14.78 -1.34 -9.47
CA LEU A 55 -16.17 -1.01 -9.16
C LEU A 55 -16.60 0.26 -9.90
N THR A 56 -15.76 1.29 -9.90
CA THR A 56 -16.01 2.54 -10.63
C THR A 56 -16.18 2.29 -12.13
N ALA A 57 -15.31 1.47 -12.74
CA ALA A 57 -15.42 1.12 -14.15
C ALA A 57 -16.72 0.35 -14.45
N CYS A 58 -17.13 -0.56 -13.57
CA CYS A 58 -18.39 -1.28 -13.68
C CYS A 58 -19.60 -0.32 -13.64
N CYS A 59 -19.62 0.63 -12.70
CA CYS A 59 -20.70 1.63 -12.62
C CYS A 59 -20.80 2.44 -13.91
N ARG A 60 -19.67 2.96 -14.41
CA ARG A 60 -19.62 3.72 -15.67
C ARG A 60 -20.12 2.92 -16.87
N ALA A 61 -19.69 1.66 -16.99
CA ALA A 61 -20.08 0.80 -18.11
C ALA A 61 -21.59 0.48 -18.14
N ASN A 62 -22.26 0.52 -16.99
CA ASN A 62 -23.66 0.17 -16.84
C ASN A 62 -24.58 1.38 -16.56
N GLY A 63 -24.04 2.61 -16.62
CA GLY A 63 -24.81 3.83 -16.33
C GLY A 63 -25.31 3.91 -14.88
N LEU A 64 -24.61 3.27 -13.93
CA LEU A 64 -24.94 3.31 -12.51
C LEU A 64 -24.20 4.47 -11.82
N ALA A 65 -24.76 4.94 -10.71
CA ALA A 65 -24.09 5.93 -9.87
C ALA A 65 -22.77 5.37 -9.30
N GLU A 66 -21.73 6.20 -9.29
CA GLU A 66 -20.44 5.85 -8.70
C GLU A 66 -20.53 5.85 -7.16
N PRO A 67 -19.88 4.91 -6.46
CA PRO A 67 -19.91 4.86 -5.01
C PRO A 67 -19.16 6.06 -4.40
N GLU A 68 -19.79 6.74 -3.42
CA GLU A 68 -19.14 7.83 -2.69
C GLU A 68 -18.11 7.30 -1.68
N GLY A 69 -16.99 8.03 -1.51
CA GLY A 69 -15.96 7.73 -0.51
C GLY A 69 -15.10 6.49 -0.78
N LEU A 70 -15.20 5.90 -1.98
CA LEU A 70 -14.43 4.71 -2.36
C LEU A 70 -13.00 5.03 -2.82
N THR A 71 -12.81 6.24 -3.36
CA THR A 71 -11.51 6.83 -3.68
C THR A 71 -11.42 8.20 -3.00
N ALA A 72 -10.20 8.66 -2.73
CA ALA A 72 -9.94 9.96 -2.12
C ALA A 72 -10.56 11.12 -2.92
#